data_AF-A0A101XRR2-F1
#
_entry.id   AF-A0A101XRR2-F1
#
_cell.length_a   1.000
_cell.length_b   1.000
_cell.length_c   1.000
_cell.angle_alpha   90.00
_cell.angle_beta   90.00
_cell.angle_gamma   90.00
#
_symmetry.space_group_name_H-M   'P 1'
#
loop_
_entity.id
_entity.type
_entity.pdbx_description
1 polymer ?
#
loop_
_entity_poly.entity_id
_entity_poly.type
_entity_poly.pdbx_seq_one_letter_code
_entity_poly.pdbx_strand_id
1 'polypeptide(L)' 'MAGLGQPKGAPETKTLKVGDVAPDFTLKAHGGRTVTLSEFRGKNVFIAFYPLDWTPV' A
#
# COMPACT_ATOMS: atom_id res chain seq x y z
N MET A 1 -24.59 -2.94 16.07
CA MET A 1 -23.40 -3.40 15.32
C MET A 1 -22.34 -2.31 15.42
N ALA A 2 -21.41 -2.40 16.36
CA ALA A 2 -20.41 -1.36 16.61
C ALA A 2 -19.35 -1.38 15.49
N GLY A 3 -19.20 -0.27 14.77
CA GLY A 3 -18.16 -0.11 13.76
C GLY A 3 -16.78 -0.16 14.41
N LEU A 4 -15.84 -0.84 13.77
CA LEU A 4 -14.42 -0.84 14.15
C LEU A 4 -13.95 0.62 14.14
N GLY A 5 -13.52 1.11 15.30
CA GLY A 5 -13.00 2.48 15.45
C GLY A 5 -11.81 2.69 14.53
N GLN A 6 -11.80 3.81 13.81
CA GLN A 6 -10.68 4.19 12.96
C GLN A 6 -9.39 4.29 13.81
N PRO A 7 -8.24 3.83 13.30
CA PRO A 7 -6.97 3.97 14.00
C PRO A 7 -6.67 5.46 14.23
N LYS A 8 -6.65 5.86 15.50
CA LYS A 8 -6.35 7.23 15.94
C LYS A 8 -4.91 7.58 15.54
N GLY A 9 -4.75 8.42 14.52
CA GLY A 9 -3.44 8.92 14.05
C GLY A 9 -3.11 8.65 12.59
N ALA A 10 -3.94 7.91 11.84
CA ALA A 10 -3.80 7.87 10.39
C ALA A 10 -4.22 9.23 9.79
N PRO A 11 -3.46 9.82 8.85
CA PRO A 11 -3.93 11.00 8.13
C PRO A 11 -5.26 10.67 7.43
N GLU A 12 -6.18 11.62 7.37
CA GLU A 12 -7.40 11.45 6.57
C GLU A 12 -7.01 11.29 5.10
N THR A 13 -7.04 10.06 4.61
CA THR A 13 -6.88 9.74 3.20
C THR A 13 -8.24 9.45 2.61
N LYS A 14 -8.54 10.01 1.43
CA LYS A 14 -9.72 9.62 0.65
C LYS A 14 -9.69 8.09 0.46
N THR A 15 -10.71 7.39 0.96
CA THR A 15 -10.84 5.94 0.74
C THR A 15 -10.91 5.65 -0.75
N LEU A 16 -9.98 4.85 -1.25
CA LEU A 16 -9.94 4.44 -2.66
C LEU A 16 -11.16 3.62 -3.03
N LYS A 17 -11.67 3.82 -4.25
CA LYS A 17 -12.79 3.08 -4.84
C LYS A 17 -12.34 2.36 -6.10
N VAL A 18 -13.11 1.35 -6.51
CA VAL A 18 -12.88 0.69 -7.80
C VAL A 18 -12.98 1.71 -8.93
N GLY A 19 -11.99 1.69 -9.83
CA GLY A 19 -11.87 2.64 -10.94
C GLY A 19 -11.04 3.88 -10.62
N ASP A 20 -10.75 4.18 -9.35
CA ASP A 20 -9.79 5.22 -9.01
C ASP A 20 -8.40 4.85 -9.54
N VAL A 21 -7.70 5.82 -10.11
CA VAL A 21 -6.28 5.65 -10.44
C VAL A 21 -5.50 5.47 -9.13
N ALA A 22 -4.73 4.39 -9.04
CA ALA A 22 -3.88 4.14 -7.88
C ALA A 22 -2.89 5.31 -7.67
N PRO A 23 -2.86 5.93 -6.47
CA PRO A 23 -1.91 6.97 -6.14
C PRO A 23 -0.47 6.48 -6.33
N ASP A 24 0.38 7.33 -6.89
CA ASP A 24 1.79 6.98 -7.02
C ASP A 24 2.47 7.04 -5.66
N PHE A 25 3.46 6.16 -5.47
CA PHE A 25 4.29 6.15 -4.28
C PHE A 25 5.66 5.59 -4.62
N THR A 26 6.64 5.96 -3.81
CA THR A 26 8.01 5.49 -3.90
C THR A 26 8.41 4.90 -2.56
N LEU A 27 8.84 3.64 -2.55
CA LEU A 27 9.25 2.91 -1.35
C LEU A 27 10.66 2.35 -1.49
N LYS A 28 11.34 2.20 -0.36
CA LYS A 28 12.58 1.45 -0.30
C LYS A 28 12.27 -0.05 -0.36
N ALA A 29 12.95 -0.74 -1.26
CA ALA A 29 12.94 -2.19 -1.35
C ALA A 29 14.18 -2.79 -0.67
N HIS A 30 14.21 -4.11 -0.57
CA HIS A 30 15.40 -4.83 -0.12
C HIS A 30 16.61 -4.55 -1.02
N GLY A 31 17.80 -4.50 -0.41
CA GLY A 31 19.07 -4.26 -1.11
C GLY A 31 19.34 -2.81 -1.47
N GLY A 32 18.69 -1.84 -0.80
CA GLY A 32 18.94 -0.40 -1.00
C GLY A 32 18.35 0.18 -2.27
N ARG A 33 17.58 -0.61 -3.03
CA ARG A 33 16.86 -0.14 -4.22
C ARG A 33 15.63 0.66 -3.81
N THR A 34 15.23 1.57 -4.68
CA THR A 34 13.99 2.32 -4.58
C THR A 34 13.05 1.84 -5.69
N VAL A 35 11.76 1.71 -5.38
CA VAL A 35 10.73 1.27 -6.32
C VAL A 35 9.61 2.30 -6.35
N THR A 36 9.19 2.71 -7.54
CA THR A 36 8.06 3.62 -7.75
C THR A 36 6.92 2.91 -8.47
N LEU A 37 5.67 3.06 -8.01
CA LEU A 37 4.54 2.35 -8.61
C LEU A 37 4.37 2.67 -10.10
N SER A 38 4.63 3.92 -10.52
CA SER A 38 4.55 4.34 -11.92
C SER A 38 5.54 3.63 -12.86
N GLU A 39 6.58 2.97 -12.35
CA GLU A 39 7.49 2.14 -13.16
C GLU A 39 6.79 0.89 -13.75
N PHE A 40 5.66 0.48 -13.18
CA PHE A 40 4.90 -0.71 -13.58
C PHE A 40 3.67 -0.42 -14.45
N ARG A 41 3.50 0.81 -14.95
CA ARG A 41 2.37 1.14 -15.83
C ARG A 41 2.34 0.22 -17.07
N GLY A 42 1.14 -0.17 -17.49
CA GLY A 42 0.94 -1.14 -18.58
C GLY A 42 1.04 -2.61 -18.14
N LYS A 43 1.27 -2.90 -16.85
CA LYS A 43 1.21 -4.24 -16.25
C LYS A 43 0.09 -4.31 -15.21
N ASN A 44 -0.41 -5.52 -14.97
CA ASN A 44 -1.26 -5.78 -13.80
C ASN A 44 -0.39 -5.85 -12.55
N VAL A 45 -0.77 -5.13 -11.49
CA VAL A 45 -0.01 -5.02 -10.24
C VAL A 45 -0.92 -5.36 -9.07
N PHE A 46 -0.44 -6.20 -8.15
CA PHE A 46 -1.10 -6.54 -6.90
C PHE A 46 -0.31 -5.95 -5.73
N ILE A 47 -0.97 -5.23 -4.84
CA ILE A 47 -0.35 -4.60 -3.66
C ILE A 47 -0.94 -5.24 -2.42
N ALA A 48 -0.08 -5.84 -1.59
CA ALA A 48 -0.45 -6.41 -0.31
C ALA A 48 0.13 -5.56 0.83
N PHE A 49 -0.73 -5.16 1.77
CA PHE A 49 -0.31 -4.53 3.04
C PHE A 49 -0.43 -5.57 4.15
N TYR A 50 0.66 -5.87 4.84
CA TYR A 50 0.69 -6.87 5.91
C TYR A 50 1.64 -6.43 7.02
N PRO A 51 1.30 -6.68 8.31
CA PRO A 51 2.15 -6.32 9.44
C PRO A 51 3.21 -7.40 9.66
N LEU A 52 4.47 -7.09 9.33
CA LEU A 52 5.67 -7.93 9.54
C LEU A 52 5.81 -9.12 8.57
N ASP A 53 6.98 -9.26 7.93
CA ASP A 53 7.31 -10.35 6.98
C ASP A 53 8.27 -11.40 7.55
N TRP A 54 8.66 -11.24 8.81
CA TRP A 54 9.57 -12.19 9.47
C TRP A 54 8.77 -13.40 9.93
N THR A 55 8.47 -14.29 9.00
CA THR A 55 7.94 -15.61 9.30
C THR A 55 9.10 -16.54 9.69
N PRO A 56 9.04 -17.22 10.85
CA PRO A 56 10.01 -18.27 11.17
C PRO A 56 9.84 -19.45 10.20
N VAL A 57 10.97 -20.03 9.78
CA VAL A 57 11.01 -21.35 9.11
C VAL A 57 10.96 -22.48 10.12
#